data_AF-A0A925MJ11-F1
#
_entry.id   AF-A0A925MJ11-F1
#
_cell.length_a   1.000
_cell.length_b   1.000
_cell.length_c   1.000
_cell.angle_alpha   90.00
_cell.angle_beta   90.00
_cell.angle_gamma   90.00
#
_symmetry.space_group_name_H-M   'P 1'
#
loop_
_entity.id
_entity.type
_entity.pdbx_description
1 polymer ?
#
loop_
_entity_poly.entity_id
_entity_poly.type
_entity_poly.pdbx_seq_one_letter_code
_entity_poly.pdbx_strand_id
1 'polypeptide(L)'
;NAVMKRFTERAFRRPLLEGELERYQYFLKSAHAQGENVDYAIRQALAAVLVSPAFLFREEPAIGGNQGGRELITEHALATRLAYFLWSTMPDEKLLDLANRGALRENLHEEIKRMVASERSGGFVENFVGQWLQLRNMDLVAPNRRVYPEFNGELANDMRSETEALVRQVIAENLPIHTLLSADYSFINERLAKHYGIGGVQGEEFRRVSLSDTPRRGLLGHGSLLTLTSHPSRTSPVLRGKYVLENILNRPPPPAPPNIPSLDDRKEHGDSKSLREDLEQHRKDPACASCHALMDPIGFGLENFDGIGRWRDEDRGKPINAADKMVTGQKFTTGQEMRDIIINDYRKEFHRAVAVKMLTYAMGRGVEYYDRPAIDGIVMKAERADGRFIAWITAIAESVPFQYRRR
;
A
#
# COMPACT_ATOMS: atom_id res chain seq x y z
N ASN A 1 -23.44 33.16 12.59
CA ASN A 1 -21.98 33.40 12.68
C ASN A 1 -21.19 32.24 13.27
N ALA A 2 -21.51 31.75 14.47
CA ALA A 2 -20.76 30.64 15.08
C ALA A 2 -20.71 29.36 14.23
N VAL A 3 -21.85 28.97 13.62
CA VAL A 3 -21.93 27.78 12.74
C VAL A 3 -21.02 27.92 11.52
N MET A 4 -21.10 29.06 10.82
CA MET A 4 -20.25 29.34 9.66
C MET A 4 -18.77 29.31 10.02
N LYS A 5 -18.37 29.99 11.11
CA LYS A 5 -16.98 30.00 11.56
C LYS A 5 -16.49 28.57 11.82
N ARG A 6 -17.23 27.79 12.62
CA ARG A 6 -16.87 26.41 12.95
C ARG A 6 -16.77 25.53 11.69
N PHE A 7 -17.70 25.67 10.75
CA PHE A 7 -17.66 24.92 9.50
C PHE A 7 -16.45 25.30 8.65
N THR A 8 -16.22 26.59 8.42
CA THR A 8 -15.11 27.07 7.57
C THR A 8 -13.75 26.72 8.17
N GLU A 9 -13.56 26.85 9.50
CA GLU A 9 -12.32 26.45 10.16
C GLU A 9 -12.05 24.94 10.03
N ARG A 10 -13.10 24.11 10.12
CA ARG A 10 -12.99 22.66 9.88
C ARG A 10 -12.70 22.34 8.42
N ALA A 11 -13.35 23.03 7.49
CA ALA A 11 -13.15 22.85 6.06
C ALA A 11 -11.73 23.23 5.64
N PHE A 12 -11.18 24.31 6.19
CA PHE A 12 -9.83 24.78 5.87
C PHE A 12 -8.75 24.17 6.76
N ARG A 13 -9.13 23.50 7.86
CA ARG A 13 -8.25 22.81 8.81
C ARG A 13 -7.27 23.76 9.51
N ARG A 14 -7.68 25.02 9.68
CA ARG A 14 -6.93 26.09 10.35
C ARG A 14 -7.88 27.20 10.84
N PRO A 15 -7.43 28.05 11.78
CA PRO A 15 -8.09 29.32 12.05
C PRO A 15 -8.27 30.15 10.77
N LEU A 16 -9.37 30.90 10.70
CA LEU A 16 -9.62 31.81 9.59
C LEU A 16 -8.66 33.00 9.62
N LEU A 17 -8.23 33.42 8.44
CA LEU A 17 -7.51 34.68 8.29
C LEU A 17 -8.47 35.86 8.50
N GLU A 18 -7.91 37.02 8.83
CA GLU A 18 -8.69 38.25 8.95
C GLU A 18 -9.47 38.55 7.64
N GLY A 19 -10.76 38.85 7.76
CA GLY A 19 -11.63 39.11 6.62
C GLY A 19 -12.10 37.86 5.84
N GLU A 20 -11.60 36.66 6.17
CA GLU A 20 -11.91 35.44 5.42
C GLU A 20 -13.35 34.96 5.69
N LEU A 21 -13.83 35.10 6.93
CA LEU A 21 -15.20 34.73 7.29
C LEU A 21 -16.23 35.65 6.60
N GLU A 22 -15.91 36.93 6.51
CA GLU A 22 -16.75 37.98 5.93
C GLU A 22 -17.05 37.72 4.46
N ARG A 23 -16.07 37.15 3.72
CA ARG A 23 -16.26 36.73 2.32
C ARG A 23 -17.36 35.69 2.17
N TYR A 24 -17.45 34.74 3.09
CA TYR A 24 -18.49 33.70 3.03
C TYR A 24 -19.81 34.18 3.63
N GLN A 25 -19.77 35.10 4.60
CA GLN A 25 -20.97 35.78 5.11
C GLN A 25 -21.64 36.67 4.04
N TYR A 26 -20.91 37.13 3.03
CA TYR A 26 -21.50 37.86 1.91
C TYR A 26 -22.60 37.05 1.21
N PHE A 27 -22.40 35.74 0.99
CA PHE A 27 -23.41 34.88 0.36
C PHE A 27 -24.68 34.76 1.22
N LEU A 28 -24.53 34.72 2.55
CA LEU A 28 -25.68 34.76 3.46
C LEU A 28 -26.46 36.07 3.32
N LYS A 29 -25.75 37.20 3.36
CA LYS A 29 -26.35 38.54 3.26
C LYS A 29 -27.03 38.75 1.90
N SER A 30 -26.39 38.31 0.82
CA SER A 30 -26.89 38.43 -0.55
C SER A 30 -28.16 37.61 -0.77
N ALA A 31 -28.18 36.34 -0.34
CA ALA A 31 -29.38 35.51 -0.43
C ALA A 31 -30.54 36.10 0.40
N HIS A 32 -30.27 36.56 1.63
CA HIS A 32 -31.29 37.21 2.45
C HIS A 32 -31.87 38.47 1.79
N ALA A 33 -31.02 39.31 1.19
CA ALA A 33 -31.46 40.51 0.47
C ALA A 33 -32.33 40.20 -0.76
N GLN A 34 -32.19 39.00 -1.34
CA GLN A 34 -33.02 38.52 -2.45
C GLN A 34 -34.34 37.88 -1.99
N GLY A 35 -34.64 37.88 -0.70
CA GLY A 35 -35.85 37.28 -0.14
C GLY A 35 -35.78 35.76 0.01
N GLU A 36 -34.59 35.17 -0.17
CA GLU A 36 -34.39 33.73 0.01
C GLU A 36 -34.48 33.34 1.48
N ASN A 37 -34.89 32.09 1.73
CA ASN A 37 -34.94 31.56 3.08
C ASN A 37 -33.54 31.29 3.65
N VAL A 38 -33.46 31.19 4.98
CA VAL A 38 -32.21 31.03 5.72
C VAL A 38 -31.48 29.74 5.33
N ASP A 39 -32.21 28.65 5.09
CA ASP A 39 -31.61 27.36 4.71
C ASP A 39 -30.89 27.45 3.36
N TYR A 40 -31.52 28.12 2.38
CA TYR A 40 -30.91 28.37 1.08
C TYR A 40 -29.65 29.23 1.20
N ALA A 41 -29.73 30.31 1.97
CA ALA A 41 -28.59 31.20 2.22
C ALA A 41 -27.40 30.44 2.84
N ILE A 42 -27.67 29.58 3.83
CA ILE A 42 -26.63 28.72 4.44
C ILE A 42 -26.05 27.76 3.42
N ARG A 43 -26.88 27.07 2.62
CA ARG A 43 -26.40 26.15 1.58
C ARG A 43 -25.47 26.84 0.59
N GLN A 44 -25.79 28.05 0.14
CA GLN A 44 -24.94 28.82 -0.77
C GLN A 44 -23.59 29.17 -0.13
N ALA A 45 -23.59 29.61 1.13
CA ALA A 45 -22.36 29.94 1.84
C ALA A 45 -21.48 28.69 2.09
N LEU A 46 -22.07 27.56 2.45
CA LEU A 46 -21.35 26.29 2.61
C LEU A 46 -20.81 25.79 1.26
N ALA A 47 -21.59 25.88 0.19
CA ALA A 47 -21.13 25.54 -1.16
C ALA A 47 -19.93 26.40 -1.57
N ALA A 48 -19.97 27.71 -1.32
CA ALA A 48 -18.85 28.63 -1.57
C ALA A 48 -17.58 28.24 -0.81
N VAL A 49 -17.70 27.77 0.44
CA VAL A 49 -16.56 27.23 1.21
C VAL A 49 -16.01 25.95 0.58
N LEU A 50 -16.89 25.03 0.15
CA LEU A 50 -16.52 23.73 -0.41
C LEU A 50 -15.94 23.79 -1.84
N VAL A 51 -16.10 24.91 -2.54
CA VAL A 51 -15.45 25.15 -3.85
C VAL A 51 -14.27 26.11 -3.76
N SER A 52 -13.90 26.53 -2.54
CA SER A 52 -12.76 27.43 -2.36
C SER A 52 -11.42 26.70 -2.55
N PRO A 53 -10.38 27.38 -3.04
CA PRO A 53 -9.03 26.79 -3.10
C PRO A 53 -8.53 26.27 -1.75
N ALA A 54 -8.85 26.97 -0.64
CA ALA A 54 -8.45 26.57 0.71
C ALA A 54 -9.11 25.26 1.18
N PHE A 55 -10.25 24.89 0.60
CA PHE A 55 -10.86 23.57 0.81
C PHE A 55 -10.32 22.52 -0.17
N LEU A 56 -10.32 22.84 -1.47
CA LEU A 56 -9.98 21.92 -2.56
C LEU A 56 -8.51 21.49 -2.53
N PHE A 57 -7.62 22.40 -2.14
CA PHE A 57 -6.21 22.13 -1.97
C PHE A 57 -5.85 22.00 -0.48
N ARG A 58 -4.92 21.11 -0.18
CA ARG A 58 -4.25 21.08 1.12
C ARG A 58 -3.11 22.08 1.05
N GLU A 59 -3.43 23.34 1.33
CA GLU A 59 -2.41 24.37 1.43
C GLU A 59 -1.44 24.03 2.56
N GLU A 60 -0.16 24.26 2.32
CA GLU A 60 0.91 24.02 3.28
C GLU A 60 1.65 25.33 3.53
N PRO A 61 1.07 26.29 4.28
CA PRO A 61 1.77 27.53 4.60
C PRO A 61 3.07 27.23 5.35
N ALA A 62 4.09 28.06 5.11
CA ALA A 62 5.37 27.95 5.81
C ALA A 62 5.66 29.17 6.67
N ILE A 63 6.45 28.94 7.72
CA ILE A 63 6.87 29.93 8.71
C ILE A 63 8.36 30.31 8.56
N GLY A 64 8.96 29.97 7.42
CA GLY A 64 10.39 30.16 7.17
C GLY A 64 11.24 29.04 7.75
N GLY A 65 12.50 29.33 8.09
CA GLY A 65 13.52 28.31 8.36
C GLY A 65 14.03 27.70 7.06
N ASN A 66 15.35 27.62 6.87
CA ASN A 66 15.94 27.15 5.62
C ASN A 66 16.70 25.85 5.88
N GLN A 67 16.12 24.71 5.47
CA GLN A 67 16.82 23.44 5.44
C GLN A 67 17.00 22.99 3.98
N GLY A 68 18.14 23.37 3.39
CA GLY A 68 18.47 23.01 2.00
C GLY A 68 17.51 23.63 0.97
N GLY A 69 17.14 24.90 1.15
CA GLY A 69 16.20 25.63 0.30
C GLY A 69 14.72 25.33 0.57
N ARG A 70 14.40 24.66 1.69
CA ARG A 70 13.04 24.28 2.08
C ARG A 70 12.58 25.07 3.30
N GLU A 71 11.29 25.40 3.35
CA GLU A 71 10.65 26.16 4.42
C GLU A 71 9.86 25.26 5.36
N LEU A 72 9.96 25.50 6.67
CA LEU A 72 9.23 24.74 7.69
C LEU A 72 7.73 25.05 7.59
N ILE A 73 6.89 24.01 7.54
CA ILE A 73 5.43 24.20 7.45
C ILE A 73 4.83 24.64 8.79
N THR A 74 3.66 25.27 8.78
CA THR A 74 2.91 25.60 10.02
C THR A 74 2.50 24.35 10.79
N GLU A 75 2.18 24.50 12.08
CA GLU A 75 1.62 23.40 12.87
C GLU A 75 0.28 22.88 12.29
N HIS A 76 -0.57 23.75 11.73
CA HIS A 76 -1.82 23.33 11.08
C HIS A 76 -1.59 22.51 9.81
N ALA A 77 -0.57 22.87 9.02
CA ALA A 77 -0.16 22.08 7.87
C ALA A 77 0.39 20.71 8.30
N LEU A 78 1.18 20.66 9.39
CA LEU A 78 1.66 19.40 9.96
C LEU A 78 0.51 18.52 10.48
N ALA A 79 -0.45 19.10 11.22
CA ALA A 79 -1.65 18.41 11.68
C ALA A 79 -2.42 17.80 10.50
N THR A 80 -2.59 18.58 9.43
CA THR A 80 -3.23 18.13 8.19
C THR A 80 -2.45 16.99 7.53
N ARG A 81 -1.13 17.11 7.38
CA ARG A 81 -0.29 16.03 6.84
C ARG A 81 -0.44 14.75 7.65
N LEU A 82 -0.36 14.82 8.99
CA LEU A 82 -0.54 13.65 9.87
C LEU A 82 -1.92 13.02 9.71
N ALA A 83 -2.98 13.81 9.70
CA ALA A 83 -4.35 13.30 9.62
C ALA A 83 -4.63 12.60 8.28
N TYR A 84 -4.21 13.18 7.16
CA TYR A 84 -4.37 12.52 5.86
C TYR A 84 -3.42 11.35 5.68
N PHE A 85 -2.22 11.39 6.26
CA PHE A 85 -1.31 10.26 6.26
C PHE A 85 -1.87 9.08 7.07
N LEU A 86 -2.34 9.30 8.31
CA LEU A 86 -2.69 8.19 9.19
C LEU A 86 -4.17 7.83 9.19
N TRP A 87 -5.06 8.76 8.85
CA TRP A 87 -6.51 8.56 8.91
C TRP A 87 -7.24 8.80 7.59
N SER A 88 -6.54 9.28 6.55
CA SER A 88 -7.16 9.65 5.26
C SER A 88 -8.34 10.62 5.41
N THR A 89 -8.33 11.47 6.44
CA THR A 89 -9.38 12.46 6.72
C THR A 89 -8.79 13.66 7.47
N MET A 90 -9.64 14.65 7.76
CA MET A 90 -9.23 15.88 8.44
C MET A 90 -8.71 15.63 9.87
N PRO A 91 -7.86 16.52 10.41
CA PRO A 91 -7.43 16.44 11.81
C PRO A 91 -8.62 16.50 12.78
N ASP A 92 -8.47 15.84 13.92
CA ASP A 92 -9.44 15.95 15.01
C ASP A 92 -9.22 17.23 15.83
N GLU A 93 -10.15 17.50 16.75
CA GLU A 93 -10.11 18.70 17.58
C GLU A 93 -8.83 18.77 18.42
N LYS A 94 -8.30 17.62 18.89
CA LYS A 94 -7.05 17.57 19.66
C LYS A 94 -5.84 18.01 18.83
N LEU A 95 -5.69 17.49 17.60
CA LEU A 95 -4.60 17.91 16.70
C LEU A 95 -4.69 19.39 16.35
N LEU A 96 -5.90 19.88 16.06
CA LEU A 96 -6.11 21.30 15.74
C LEU A 96 -5.81 22.19 16.94
N ASP A 97 -6.17 21.78 18.15
CA ASP A 97 -5.90 22.53 19.37
C ASP A 97 -4.39 22.57 19.71
N LEU A 98 -3.67 21.46 19.54
CA LEU A 98 -2.20 21.46 19.64
C LEU A 98 -1.57 22.37 18.58
N ALA A 99 -2.10 22.37 17.35
CA ALA A 99 -1.62 23.25 16.30
C ALA A 99 -1.91 24.73 16.58
N ASN A 100 -3.08 25.05 17.13
CA ASN A 100 -3.44 26.41 17.56
C ASN A 100 -2.49 26.94 18.63
N ARG A 101 -2.04 26.06 19.53
CA ARG A 101 -1.14 26.41 20.64
C ARG A 101 0.35 26.38 20.26
N GLY A 102 0.70 26.03 19.03
CA GLY A 102 2.11 25.93 18.63
C GLY A 102 2.83 24.67 19.16
N ALA A 103 2.10 23.69 19.70
CA ALA A 103 2.66 22.62 20.52
C ALA A 103 2.62 21.23 19.86
N LEU A 104 2.14 21.09 18.62
CA LEU A 104 2.00 19.78 17.98
C LEU A 104 3.36 19.11 17.73
N ARG A 105 4.38 19.83 17.24
CA ARG A 105 5.73 19.27 17.08
C ARG A 105 6.34 18.74 18.38
N GLU A 106 6.13 19.44 19.49
CA GLU A 106 6.61 19.03 20.82
C GLU A 106 5.93 17.74 21.29
N ASN A 107 4.68 17.51 20.86
CA ASN A 107 3.86 16.36 21.22
C ASN A 107 3.77 15.30 20.11
N LEU A 108 4.62 15.39 19.08
CA LEU A 108 4.48 14.63 17.83
C LEU A 108 4.44 13.11 18.05
N HIS A 109 5.31 12.59 18.90
CA HIS A 109 5.42 11.14 19.15
C HIS A 109 4.17 10.58 19.82
N GLU A 110 3.65 11.28 20.82
CA GLU A 110 2.45 10.87 21.55
C GLU A 110 1.20 10.96 20.67
N GLU A 111 1.12 11.99 19.82
CA GLU A 111 0.03 12.09 18.85
C GLU A 111 0.11 11.00 17.77
N ILE A 112 1.30 10.66 17.27
CA ILE A 112 1.44 9.54 16.31
C ILE A 112 0.98 8.22 16.94
N LYS A 113 1.41 7.90 18.16
CA LYS A 113 0.97 6.68 18.87
C LYS A 113 -0.55 6.65 19.02
N ARG A 114 -1.14 7.76 19.47
CA ARG A 114 -2.61 7.90 19.62
C ARG A 114 -3.33 7.71 18.29
N MET A 115 -2.81 8.31 17.22
CA MET A 115 -3.44 8.26 15.91
C MET A 115 -3.39 6.85 15.30
N VAL A 116 -2.26 6.17 15.43
CA VAL A 116 -2.10 4.78 14.96
C VAL A 116 -3.02 3.83 15.72
N ALA A 117 -3.20 4.02 17.03
CA ALA A 117 -4.09 3.21 17.86
C ALA A 117 -5.59 3.50 17.66
N SER A 118 -5.95 4.56 16.94
CA SER A 118 -7.36 4.92 16.67
C SER A 118 -7.95 4.03 15.57
N GLU A 119 -9.24 3.69 15.66
CA GLU A 119 -9.98 2.99 14.60
C GLU A 119 -9.90 3.69 13.23
N ARG A 120 -9.70 5.02 13.22
CA ARG A 120 -9.51 5.81 12.01
C ARG A 120 -8.26 5.41 11.22
N SER A 121 -7.29 4.72 11.85
CA SER A 121 -6.12 4.16 11.15
C SER A 121 -6.49 3.06 10.14
N GLY A 122 -7.73 2.54 10.20
CA GLY A 122 -8.29 1.72 9.12
C GLY A 122 -8.23 2.42 7.75
N GLY A 123 -8.37 3.75 7.72
CA GLY A 123 -8.23 4.54 6.49
C GLY A 123 -6.80 4.48 5.91
N PHE A 124 -5.76 4.47 6.76
CA PHE A 124 -4.39 4.23 6.30
C PHE A 124 -4.27 2.84 5.69
N VAL A 125 -4.78 1.79 6.34
CA VAL A 125 -4.69 0.43 5.80
C VAL A 125 -5.37 0.33 4.43
N GLU A 126 -6.63 0.76 4.33
CA GLU A 126 -7.40 0.70 3.08
C GLU A 126 -6.71 1.49 1.94
N ASN A 127 -6.18 2.68 2.25
CA ASN A 127 -5.63 3.55 1.22
C ASN A 127 -4.17 3.27 0.89
N PHE A 128 -3.31 3.13 1.89
CA PHE A 128 -1.89 2.86 1.68
C PHE A 128 -1.67 1.44 1.18
N VAL A 129 -2.22 0.42 1.85
CA VAL A 129 -2.02 -0.99 1.44
C VAL A 129 -2.70 -1.24 0.10
N GLY A 130 -3.90 -0.68 -0.09
CA GLY A 130 -4.60 -0.74 -1.37
C GLY A 130 -3.81 -0.18 -2.55
N GLN A 131 -3.00 0.87 -2.35
CA GLN A 131 -2.13 1.45 -3.37
C GLN A 131 -0.79 0.72 -3.48
N TRP A 132 -0.12 0.48 -2.35
CA TRP A 132 1.20 -0.16 -2.31
C TRP A 132 1.16 -1.57 -2.86
N LEU A 133 0.25 -2.40 -2.36
CA LEU A 133 0.11 -3.79 -2.77
C LEU A 133 -0.85 -3.96 -3.96
N GLN A 134 -1.40 -2.85 -4.47
CA GLN A 134 -2.34 -2.81 -5.60
C GLN A 134 -3.64 -3.60 -5.38
N LEU A 135 -4.07 -3.78 -4.12
CA LEU A 135 -5.25 -4.59 -3.78
C LEU A 135 -6.56 -4.05 -4.37
N ARG A 136 -6.62 -2.76 -4.73
CA ARG A 136 -7.77 -2.17 -5.43
C ARG A 136 -8.00 -2.79 -6.81
N ASN A 137 -6.96 -3.35 -7.41
CA ASN A 137 -7.06 -4.02 -8.70
C ASN A 137 -7.72 -5.39 -8.60
N MET A 138 -8.01 -5.90 -7.38
CA MET A 138 -8.80 -7.13 -7.21
C MET A 138 -10.21 -7.01 -7.80
N ASP A 139 -10.77 -5.80 -7.90
CA ASP A 139 -12.06 -5.58 -8.55
C ASP A 139 -11.97 -5.71 -10.08
N LEU A 140 -10.75 -5.69 -10.63
CA LEU A 140 -10.48 -5.73 -12.07
C LEU A 140 -10.00 -7.10 -12.55
N VAL A 141 -9.63 -8.02 -11.64
CA VAL A 141 -9.18 -9.35 -12.05
C VAL A 141 -10.37 -10.15 -12.60
N ALA A 142 -10.16 -10.82 -13.72
CA ALA A 142 -11.17 -11.65 -14.36
C ALA A 142 -10.62 -13.04 -14.71
N PRO A 143 -10.33 -13.90 -13.71
CA PRO A 143 -10.01 -15.30 -13.96
C PRO A 143 -11.05 -15.98 -14.85
N ASN A 144 -10.57 -16.80 -15.78
CA ASN A 144 -11.38 -17.51 -16.73
C ASN A 144 -12.23 -18.56 -15.99
N ARG A 145 -13.55 -18.37 -15.98
CA ARG A 145 -14.51 -19.25 -15.29
C ARG A 145 -14.48 -20.71 -15.74
N ARG A 146 -13.95 -21.01 -16.94
CA ARG A 146 -13.77 -22.40 -17.39
C ARG A 146 -12.58 -23.08 -16.69
N VAL A 147 -11.56 -22.31 -16.33
CA VAL A 147 -10.35 -22.80 -15.64
C VAL A 147 -10.52 -22.71 -14.13
N TYR A 148 -11.18 -21.66 -13.65
CA TYR A 148 -11.35 -21.30 -12.25
C TYR A 148 -12.83 -21.07 -11.91
N PRO A 149 -13.70 -22.10 -11.98
CA PRO A 149 -15.15 -21.95 -11.79
C PRO A 149 -15.56 -21.45 -10.40
N GLU A 150 -14.74 -21.69 -9.39
CA GLU A 150 -14.94 -21.27 -8.00
C GLU A 150 -14.62 -19.79 -7.75
N PHE A 151 -13.89 -19.13 -8.64
CA PHE A 151 -13.52 -17.73 -8.45
C PHE A 151 -14.72 -16.80 -8.67
N ASN A 152 -14.99 -15.95 -7.69
CA ASN A 152 -16.07 -14.96 -7.72
C ASN A 152 -15.69 -13.71 -6.92
N GLY A 153 -16.55 -12.69 -6.95
CA GLY A 153 -16.31 -11.42 -6.27
C GLY A 153 -16.21 -11.54 -4.74
N GLU A 154 -16.93 -12.48 -4.12
CA GLU A 154 -16.83 -12.71 -2.67
C GLU A 154 -15.46 -13.27 -2.31
N LEU A 155 -14.95 -14.25 -3.08
CA LEU A 155 -13.61 -14.79 -2.88
C LEU A 155 -12.52 -13.72 -3.10
N ALA A 156 -12.68 -12.88 -4.13
CA ALA A 156 -11.77 -11.76 -4.38
C ALA A 156 -11.74 -10.76 -3.21
N ASN A 157 -12.92 -10.41 -2.67
CA ASN A 157 -13.05 -9.56 -1.51
C ASN A 157 -12.41 -10.21 -0.27
N ASP A 158 -12.65 -11.50 -0.05
CA ASP A 158 -12.09 -12.20 1.11
C ASP A 158 -10.55 -12.24 1.05
N MET A 159 -9.96 -12.50 -0.12
CA MET A 159 -8.50 -12.44 -0.33
C MET A 159 -7.92 -11.06 -0.05
N ARG A 160 -8.64 -10.00 -0.42
CA ARG A 160 -8.26 -8.62 -0.10
C ARG A 160 -8.32 -8.39 1.41
N SER A 161 -9.41 -8.78 2.05
CA SER A 161 -9.62 -8.63 3.50
C SER A 161 -8.58 -9.40 4.33
N GLU A 162 -8.17 -10.60 3.90
CA GLU A 162 -7.05 -11.35 4.51
C GLU A 162 -5.78 -10.50 4.58
N THR A 163 -5.46 -9.84 3.45
CA THR A 163 -4.24 -9.05 3.32
C THR A 163 -4.28 -7.77 4.17
N GLU A 164 -5.42 -7.08 4.15
CA GLU A 164 -5.64 -5.91 5.00
C GLU A 164 -5.61 -6.27 6.48
N ALA A 165 -6.17 -7.43 6.87
CA ALA A 165 -6.19 -7.89 8.25
C ALA A 165 -4.78 -8.21 8.79
N LEU A 166 -3.92 -8.86 7.99
CA LEU A 166 -2.51 -9.05 8.37
C LEU A 166 -1.80 -7.72 8.62
N VAL A 167 -2.00 -6.72 7.74
CA VAL A 167 -1.39 -5.41 7.94
C VAL A 167 -1.95 -4.72 9.19
N ARG A 168 -3.27 -4.77 9.41
CA ARG A 168 -3.89 -4.24 10.65
C ARG A 168 -3.26 -4.85 11.90
N GLN A 169 -3.03 -6.16 11.90
CA GLN A 169 -2.39 -6.85 13.01
C GLN A 169 -0.96 -6.35 13.25
N VAL A 170 -0.15 -6.22 12.19
CA VAL A 170 1.23 -5.71 12.29
C VAL A 170 1.26 -4.29 12.86
N ILE A 171 0.30 -3.46 12.50
CA ILE A 171 0.16 -2.09 13.02
C ILE A 171 -0.28 -2.12 14.49
N ALA A 172 -1.36 -2.83 14.81
CA ALA A 172 -1.98 -2.85 16.13
C ALA A 172 -1.06 -3.41 17.21
N GLU A 173 -0.33 -4.48 16.91
CA GLU A 173 0.65 -5.09 17.82
C GLU A 173 2.05 -4.47 17.69
N ASN A 174 2.20 -3.44 16.86
CA ASN A 174 3.48 -2.80 16.55
C ASN A 174 4.57 -3.83 16.25
N LEU A 175 4.27 -4.78 15.36
CA LEU A 175 5.21 -5.83 14.99
C LEU A 175 6.29 -5.27 14.05
N PRO A 176 7.45 -5.93 13.97
CA PRO A 176 8.43 -5.62 12.94
C PRO A 176 7.82 -5.74 11.54
N ILE A 177 8.13 -4.81 10.64
CA ILE A 177 7.55 -4.79 9.28
C ILE A 177 7.82 -6.06 8.48
N HIS A 178 8.91 -6.78 8.77
CA HIS A 178 9.23 -8.06 8.14
C HIS A 178 8.21 -9.17 8.44
N THR A 179 7.38 -9.00 9.48
CA THR A 179 6.26 -9.90 9.78
C THR A 179 5.31 -10.03 8.58
N LEU A 180 5.20 -8.98 7.75
CA LEU A 180 4.43 -9.04 6.51
C LEU A 180 4.93 -10.14 5.56
N LEU A 181 6.21 -10.48 5.59
CA LEU A 181 6.78 -11.54 4.76
C LEU A 181 6.88 -12.87 5.52
N SER A 182 7.11 -12.85 6.84
CA SER A 182 7.41 -14.06 7.61
C SER A 182 6.21 -14.67 8.36
N ALA A 183 5.07 -13.99 8.44
CA ALA A 183 3.94 -14.44 9.26
C ALA A 183 3.56 -15.89 8.98
N ASP A 184 3.54 -16.69 10.05
CA ASP A 184 3.13 -18.08 10.11
C ASP A 184 1.66 -18.24 10.53
N TYR A 185 0.90 -17.17 10.41
CA TYR A 185 -0.54 -17.11 10.62
C TYR A 185 -1.17 -16.19 9.57
N SER A 186 -2.47 -16.34 9.36
CA SER A 186 -3.27 -15.41 8.55
C SER A 186 -4.64 -15.19 9.18
N PHE A 187 -5.44 -14.32 8.58
CA PHE A 187 -6.83 -14.06 8.96
C PHE A 187 -7.74 -14.67 7.89
N ILE A 188 -8.46 -15.72 8.25
CA ILE A 188 -9.17 -16.57 7.30
C ILE A 188 -10.61 -16.77 7.77
N ASN A 189 -11.57 -16.66 6.85
CA ASN A 189 -12.96 -17.07 7.04
C ASN A 189 -13.22 -18.44 6.40
N GLU A 190 -14.45 -18.98 6.51
CA GLU A 190 -14.75 -20.32 5.98
C GLU A 190 -14.54 -20.45 4.47
N ARG A 191 -14.81 -19.40 3.69
CA ARG A 191 -14.66 -19.43 2.23
C ARG A 191 -13.20 -19.54 1.83
N LEU A 192 -12.32 -18.72 2.41
CA LEU A 192 -10.88 -18.81 2.19
C LEU A 192 -10.32 -20.12 2.74
N ALA A 193 -10.82 -20.61 3.87
CA ALA A 193 -10.38 -21.88 4.44
C ALA A 193 -10.64 -23.04 3.46
N LYS A 194 -11.84 -23.10 2.89
CA LYS A 194 -12.18 -24.07 1.83
C LYS A 194 -11.30 -23.90 0.59
N HIS A 195 -11.09 -22.65 0.15
CA HIS A 195 -10.24 -22.34 -0.99
C HIS A 195 -8.77 -22.76 -0.80
N TYR A 196 -8.26 -22.63 0.43
CA TYR A 196 -6.87 -22.95 0.78
C TYR A 196 -6.67 -24.38 1.27
N GLY A 197 -7.73 -25.16 1.49
CA GLY A 197 -7.65 -26.50 2.07
C GLY A 197 -7.32 -26.50 3.57
N ILE A 198 -7.70 -25.45 4.30
CA ILE A 198 -7.46 -25.29 5.73
C ILE A 198 -8.71 -25.70 6.50
N GLY A 199 -8.57 -26.67 7.41
CA GLY A 199 -9.67 -27.15 8.25
C GLY A 199 -9.95 -26.28 9.48
N GLY A 200 -11.10 -26.50 10.13
CA GLY A 200 -11.39 -25.93 11.46
C GLY A 200 -11.91 -24.48 11.48
N VAL A 201 -12.27 -23.90 10.34
CA VAL A 201 -12.81 -22.53 10.23
C VAL A 201 -14.27 -22.58 9.74
N GLN A 202 -15.17 -21.87 10.40
CA GLN A 202 -16.62 -21.84 10.09
C GLN A 202 -17.18 -20.42 10.20
N GLY A 203 -18.07 -20.04 9.29
CA GLY A 203 -18.69 -18.72 9.24
C GLY A 203 -17.89 -17.67 8.45
N GLU A 204 -18.52 -16.51 8.27
CA GLU A 204 -18.02 -15.41 7.45
C GLU A 204 -16.94 -14.56 8.15
N GLU A 205 -16.88 -14.63 9.48
CA GLU A 205 -15.95 -13.86 10.29
C GLU A 205 -14.49 -14.33 10.14
N PHE A 206 -13.62 -13.36 9.85
CA PHE A 206 -12.17 -13.54 9.80
C PHE A 206 -11.61 -13.83 11.18
N ARG A 207 -10.82 -14.91 11.29
CA ARG A 207 -10.10 -15.25 12.52
C ARG A 207 -8.65 -15.56 12.26
N ARG A 208 -7.81 -15.33 13.26
CA ARG A 208 -6.41 -15.72 13.22
C ARG A 208 -6.29 -17.24 13.17
N VAL A 209 -5.64 -17.75 12.14
CA VAL A 209 -5.42 -19.18 11.90
C VAL A 209 -3.93 -19.42 11.72
N SER A 210 -3.41 -20.47 12.35
CA SER A 210 -2.03 -20.90 12.14
C SER A 210 -1.84 -21.44 10.72
N LEU A 211 -0.73 -21.08 10.09
CA LEU A 211 -0.30 -21.58 8.80
C LEU A 211 0.80 -22.65 8.92
N SER A 212 1.20 -23.05 10.13
CA SER A 212 2.35 -23.94 10.38
C SER A 212 2.35 -25.18 9.47
N ASP A 213 1.20 -25.83 9.29
CA ASP A 213 1.02 -27.05 8.51
C ASP A 213 0.73 -26.80 7.01
N THR A 214 0.89 -25.56 6.56
CA THR A 214 0.64 -25.15 5.18
C THR A 214 1.91 -24.62 4.53
N PRO A 215 2.00 -24.58 3.20
CA PRO A 215 3.13 -23.96 2.52
C PRO A 215 3.08 -22.43 2.49
N ARG A 216 1.96 -21.80 2.89
CA ARG A 216 1.72 -20.36 2.83
C ARG A 216 2.41 -19.63 3.97
N ARG A 217 3.08 -18.50 3.70
CA ARG A 217 3.57 -17.57 4.73
C ARG A 217 3.56 -16.15 4.21
N GLY A 218 3.16 -15.23 5.08
CA GLY A 218 3.10 -13.80 4.78
C GLY A 218 2.42 -13.44 3.46
N LEU A 219 2.68 -12.22 3.00
CA LEU A 219 2.08 -11.64 1.80
C LEU A 219 2.28 -12.50 0.55
N LEU A 220 3.44 -13.15 0.39
CA LEU A 220 3.72 -13.97 -0.81
C LEU A 220 2.88 -15.25 -0.86
N GLY A 221 2.25 -15.66 0.24
CA GLY A 221 1.30 -16.76 0.30
C GLY A 221 -0.17 -16.37 0.17
N HIS A 222 -0.50 -15.07 0.13
CA HIS A 222 -1.87 -14.58 0.09
C HIS A 222 -2.47 -14.71 -1.32
N GLY A 223 -3.74 -15.13 -1.39
CA GLY A 223 -4.43 -15.33 -2.66
C GLY A 223 -4.59 -14.04 -3.48
N SER A 224 -4.70 -12.88 -2.83
CA SER A 224 -4.82 -11.57 -3.48
C SER A 224 -3.62 -11.30 -4.39
N LEU A 225 -2.41 -11.41 -3.86
CA LEU A 225 -1.17 -11.15 -4.58
C LEU A 225 -0.95 -12.19 -5.69
N LEU A 226 -1.21 -13.46 -5.39
CA LEU A 226 -1.07 -14.57 -6.34
C LEU A 226 -2.03 -14.42 -7.53
N THR A 227 -3.25 -13.92 -7.29
CA THR A 227 -4.26 -13.67 -8.33
C THR A 227 -3.93 -12.42 -9.15
N LEU A 228 -3.57 -11.30 -8.49
CA LEU A 228 -3.18 -10.04 -9.15
C LEU A 228 -2.00 -10.21 -10.12
N THR A 229 -1.15 -11.19 -9.87
CA THR A 229 0.08 -11.44 -10.62
C THR A 229 -0.04 -12.63 -11.58
N SER A 230 -1.27 -13.01 -11.94
CA SER A 230 -1.55 -14.11 -12.86
C SER A 230 -2.35 -13.64 -14.08
N HIS A 231 -2.35 -14.43 -15.14
CA HIS A 231 -3.24 -14.22 -16.29
C HIS A 231 -4.61 -14.89 -16.05
N PRO A 232 -5.68 -14.49 -16.76
CA PRO A 232 -7.00 -15.06 -16.58
C PRO A 232 -7.06 -16.60 -16.61
N SER A 233 -6.24 -17.24 -17.46
CA SER A 233 -6.30 -18.69 -17.68
C SER A 233 -5.07 -19.45 -17.15
N ARG A 234 -4.08 -18.79 -16.53
CA ARG A 234 -2.82 -19.43 -16.06
C ARG A 234 -2.01 -18.53 -15.12
N THR A 235 -1.05 -19.13 -14.43
CA THR A 235 -0.03 -18.41 -13.66
C THR A 235 0.91 -17.58 -14.55
N SER A 236 1.68 -16.68 -13.95
CA SER A 236 2.73 -15.93 -14.65
C SER A 236 3.94 -15.70 -13.75
N PRO A 237 4.99 -16.55 -13.85
CA PRO A 237 6.25 -16.36 -13.12
C PRO A 237 6.85 -14.97 -13.32
N VAL A 238 6.74 -14.45 -14.55
CA VAL A 238 7.27 -13.14 -14.92
C VAL A 238 6.54 -12.02 -14.18
N LEU A 239 5.20 -12.03 -14.14
CA LEU A 239 4.43 -11.00 -13.43
C LEU A 239 4.60 -11.11 -11.92
N ARG A 240 4.68 -12.33 -11.37
CA ARG A 240 4.97 -12.58 -9.95
C ARG A 240 6.34 -12.03 -9.55
N GLY A 241 7.38 -12.39 -10.29
CA GLY A 241 8.74 -11.90 -10.06
C GLY A 241 8.84 -10.38 -10.20
N LYS A 242 8.24 -9.82 -11.25
CA LYS A 242 8.15 -8.36 -11.44
C LYS A 242 7.50 -7.68 -10.24
N TYR A 243 6.36 -8.19 -9.79
CA TYR A 243 5.62 -7.62 -8.67
C TYR A 243 6.46 -7.60 -7.39
N VAL A 244 7.15 -8.71 -7.08
CA VAL A 244 8.04 -8.76 -5.91
C VAL A 244 9.18 -7.76 -6.04
N LEU A 245 9.85 -7.70 -7.19
CA LEU A 245 10.91 -6.73 -7.43
C LEU A 245 10.42 -5.27 -7.28
N GLU A 246 9.26 -4.94 -7.82
CA GLU A 246 8.73 -3.57 -7.88
C GLU A 246 8.06 -3.12 -6.57
N ASN A 247 7.22 -3.97 -5.98
CA ASN A 247 6.39 -3.62 -4.82
C ASN A 247 7.04 -4.04 -3.50
N ILE A 248 7.81 -5.12 -3.46
CA ILE A 248 8.45 -5.61 -2.23
C ILE A 248 9.89 -5.13 -2.13
N LEU A 249 10.65 -5.10 -3.23
CA LEU A 249 12.11 -4.82 -3.18
C LEU A 249 12.50 -3.45 -3.74
N ASN A 250 11.56 -2.68 -4.31
CA ASN A 250 11.82 -1.37 -4.92
C ASN A 250 12.99 -1.39 -5.93
N ARG A 251 13.02 -2.43 -6.76
CA ARG A 251 13.96 -2.68 -7.85
C ARG A 251 13.20 -3.02 -9.13
N PRO A 252 12.34 -2.11 -9.64
CA PRO A 252 11.53 -2.40 -10.82
C PRO A 252 12.43 -2.85 -12.00
N PRO A 253 12.08 -3.93 -12.72
CA PRO A 253 12.77 -4.29 -13.95
C PRO A 253 12.55 -3.20 -15.01
N PRO A 254 13.43 -3.09 -16.02
CA PRO A 254 13.20 -2.18 -17.13
C PRO A 254 11.91 -2.56 -17.89
N PRO A 255 11.28 -1.59 -18.59
CA PRO A 255 10.10 -1.89 -19.40
C PRO A 255 10.43 -2.95 -20.46
N ALA A 256 9.46 -3.81 -20.74
CA ALA A 256 9.62 -4.82 -21.78
C ALA A 256 9.84 -4.15 -23.15
N PRO A 257 10.70 -4.72 -24.02
CA PRO A 257 10.82 -4.27 -25.39
C PRO A 257 9.47 -4.29 -26.13
N PRO A 258 9.23 -3.35 -27.07
CA PRO A 258 8.02 -3.37 -27.88
C PRO A 258 7.96 -4.63 -28.77
N ASN A 259 6.76 -5.09 -29.08
CA ASN A 259 6.46 -6.19 -30.03
C ASN A 259 6.97 -7.60 -29.66
N ILE A 260 7.14 -7.91 -28.38
CA ILE A 260 7.39 -9.31 -27.96
C ILE A 260 6.08 -10.12 -28.07
N PRO A 261 6.03 -11.21 -28.84
CA PRO A 261 4.83 -12.07 -28.94
C PRO A 261 4.46 -12.67 -27.57
N SER A 262 3.17 -12.76 -27.26
CA SER A 262 2.72 -13.38 -26.01
C SER A 262 3.11 -14.86 -25.98
N LEU A 263 3.35 -15.39 -24.77
CA LEU A 263 3.43 -16.84 -24.59
C LEU A 263 2.10 -17.53 -24.96
N ASP A 264 0.96 -16.80 -24.88
CA ASP A 264 -0.35 -17.29 -25.33
C ASP A 264 -0.48 -17.44 -26.84
N ASP A 265 0.27 -16.64 -27.60
CA ASP A 265 0.19 -16.63 -29.06
C ASP A 265 0.90 -17.85 -29.66
N ARG A 266 1.66 -18.60 -28.85
CA ARG A 266 2.43 -19.78 -29.27
C ARG A 266 1.57 -21.05 -29.18
N LYS A 267 0.60 -21.15 -30.08
CA LYS A 267 -0.10 -22.43 -30.39
C LYS A 267 0.84 -23.55 -30.87
N GLU A 268 2.12 -23.27 -31.13
CA GLU A 268 3.08 -24.18 -31.77
C GLU A 268 3.71 -25.24 -30.86
N HIS A 269 3.54 -25.19 -29.53
CA HIS A 269 4.17 -26.19 -28.63
C HIS A 269 3.25 -27.29 -28.11
N GLY A 270 1.94 -27.22 -28.41
CA GLY A 270 0.94 -28.13 -27.87
C GLY A 270 0.93 -28.13 -26.33
N ASP A 271 0.00 -28.86 -25.72
CA ASP A 271 -0.06 -29.02 -24.26
C ASP A 271 1.10 -29.87 -23.68
N SER A 272 2.19 -30.06 -24.43
CA SER A 272 3.28 -30.98 -24.10
C SER A 272 4.38 -30.37 -23.20
N LYS A 273 4.47 -29.04 -23.11
CA LYS A 273 5.45 -28.33 -22.28
C LYS A 273 4.78 -27.68 -21.06
N SER A 274 5.49 -27.75 -19.93
CA SER A 274 5.19 -26.97 -18.73
C SER A 274 5.46 -25.49 -18.98
N LEU A 275 4.84 -24.63 -18.17
CA LEU A 275 5.07 -23.19 -18.24
C LEU A 275 6.56 -22.82 -18.04
N ARG A 276 7.27 -23.57 -17.20
CA ARG A 276 8.70 -23.39 -16.98
C ARG A 276 9.53 -23.66 -18.24
N GLU A 277 9.29 -24.78 -18.91
CA GLU A 277 9.98 -25.14 -20.16
C GLU A 277 9.71 -24.10 -21.27
N ASP A 278 8.49 -23.58 -21.36
CA ASP A 278 8.14 -22.51 -22.30
C ASP A 278 8.92 -21.22 -22.01
N LEU A 279 9.04 -20.84 -20.73
CA LEU A 279 9.77 -19.65 -20.33
C LEU A 279 11.29 -19.81 -20.49
N GLU A 280 11.84 -20.96 -20.16
CA GLU A 280 13.26 -21.27 -20.39
C GLU A 280 13.62 -21.23 -21.88
N GLN A 281 12.73 -21.71 -22.75
CA GLN A 281 12.90 -21.57 -24.19
C GLN A 281 12.82 -20.09 -24.63
N HIS A 282 11.89 -19.31 -24.07
CA HIS A 282 11.76 -17.88 -24.37
C HIS A 282 13.04 -17.10 -24.02
N ARG A 283 13.68 -17.43 -22.89
CA ARG A 283 14.90 -16.77 -22.41
C ARG A 283 16.17 -17.12 -23.17
N LYS A 284 16.13 -18.03 -24.15
CA LYS A 284 17.29 -18.28 -25.02
C LYS A 284 17.66 -17.05 -25.85
N ASP A 285 16.74 -16.09 -26.01
CA ASP A 285 17.05 -14.79 -26.58
C ASP A 285 17.90 -13.95 -25.58
N PRO A 286 19.13 -13.56 -25.95
CA PRO A 286 19.99 -12.73 -25.10
C PRO A 286 19.35 -11.40 -24.66
N ALA A 287 18.45 -10.83 -25.47
CA ALA A 287 17.73 -9.60 -25.13
C ALA A 287 16.77 -9.77 -23.95
N CYS A 288 16.27 -11.00 -23.72
CA CYS A 288 15.32 -11.32 -22.65
C CYS A 288 16.03 -11.88 -21.41
N ALA A 289 17.14 -12.61 -21.59
CA ALA A 289 17.79 -13.38 -20.52
C ALA A 289 18.18 -12.56 -19.28
N SER A 290 18.70 -11.33 -19.48
CA SER A 290 19.26 -10.50 -18.40
C SER A 290 18.20 -10.03 -17.39
N CYS A 291 17.03 -9.60 -17.88
CA CYS A 291 15.94 -9.12 -17.04
C CYS A 291 15.19 -10.30 -16.39
N HIS A 292 15.00 -11.38 -17.15
CA HIS A 292 14.37 -12.60 -16.65
C HIS A 292 15.19 -13.29 -15.56
N ALA A 293 16.53 -13.17 -15.57
CA ALA A 293 17.37 -13.67 -14.48
C ALA A 293 17.05 -13.03 -13.12
N LEU A 294 16.41 -11.85 -13.09
CA LEU A 294 15.99 -11.17 -11.86
C LEU A 294 14.59 -11.61 -11.39
N MET A 295 13.67 -11.83 -12.33
CA MET A 295 12.25 -12.06 -12.04
C MET A 295 11.90 -13.54 -11.93
N ASP A 296 12.35 -14.33 -12.90
CA ASP A 296 11.87 -15.70 -13.06
C ASP A 296 12.18 -16.60 -11.88
N PRO A 297 13.37 -16.55 -11.24
CA PRO A 297 13.60 -17.34 -10.04
C PRO A 297 12.54 -17.09 -8.97
N ILE A 298 12.22 -15.82 -8.69
CA ILE A 298 11.19 -15.46 -7.72
C ILE A 298 9.82 -15.99 -8.15
N GLY A 299 9.50 -15.84 -9.44
CA GLY A 299 8.27 -16.37 -10.03
C GLY A 299 8.13 -17.88 -9.91
N PHE A 300 9.18 -18.63 -10.25
CA PHE A 300 9.23 -20.09 -10.16
C PHE A 300 9.10 -20.59 -8.72
N GLY A 301 9.68 -19.88 -7.75
CA GLY A 301 9.48 -20.15 -6.33
C GLY A 301 8.00 -20.09 -5.91
N LEU A 302 7.14 -19.43 -6.66
CA LEU A 302 5.71 -19.29 -6.37
C LEU A 302 4.81 -20.20 -7.24
N GLU A 303 5.37 -21.01 -8.15
CA GLU A 303 4.56 -21.75 -9.13
C GLU A 303 3.70 -22.88 -8.56
N ASN A 304 3.99 -23.35 -7.35
CA ASN A 304 3.10 -24.23 -6.59
C ASN A 304 1.78 -23.55 -6.20
N PHE A 305 1.62 -22.24 -6.43
CA PHE A 305 0.34 -21.57 -6.37
C PHE A 305 -0.26 -21.37 -7.76
N ASP A 306 -1.49 -21.79 -7.99
CA ASP A 306 -2.23 -21.59 -9.25
C ASP A 306 -2.64 -20.13 -9.48
N GLY A 307 -3.34 -19.85 -10.58
CA GLY A 307 -3.71 -18.49 -10.98
C GLY A 307 -4.68 -17.76 -10.04
N ILE A 308 -5.30 -18.47 -9.10
CA ILE A 308 -6.16 -17.91 -8.05
C ILE A 308 -5.61 -18.23 -6.64
N GLY A 309 -4.33 -18.61 -6.58
CA GLY A 309 -3.57 -18.79 -5.37
C GLY A 309 -3.82 -20.09 -4.62
N ARG A 310 -4.43 -21.14 -5.20
CA ARG A 310 -4.50 -22.47 -4.56
C ARG A 310 -3.19 -23.22 -4.70
N TRP A 311 -2.92 -24.16 -3.79
CA TRP A 311 -1.76 -25.02 -3.93
C TRP A 311 -1.96 -26.06 -5.05
N ARG A 312 -0.87 -26.37 -5.76
CA ARG A 312 -0.79 -27.43 -6.78
C ARG A 312 0.61 -28.04 -6.81
N ASP A 313 0.67 -29.32 -7.13
CA ASP A 313 1.93 -30.05 -7.31
C ASP A 313 2.28 -30.28 -8.79
N GLU A 314 1.30 -30.07 -9.69
CA GLU A 314 1.46 -30.28 -11.13
C GLU A 314 0.95 -29.10 -11.97
N ASP A 315 1.61 -28.89 -13.12
CA ASP A 315 1.21 -28.01 -14.21
C ASP A 315 1.08 -28.84 -15.49
N ARG A 316 -0.12 -28.89 -16.07
CA ARG A 316 -0.40 -29.67 -17.30
C ARG A 316 0.06 -31.14 -17.20
N GLY A 317 -0.17 -31.77 -16.05
CA GLY A 317 0.22 -33.17 -15.78
C GLY A 317 1.72 -33.40 -15.60
N LYS A 318 2.52 -32.33 -15.44
CA LYS A 318 3.94 -32.41 -15.10
C LYS A 318 4.18 -31.88 -13.68
N PRO A 319 5.05 -32.52 -12.88
CA PRO A 319 5.44 -31.99 -11.58
C PRO A 319 6.01 -30.58 -11.66
N ILE A 320 5.63 -29.73 -10.71
CA ILE A 320 6.15 -28.37 -10.60
C ILE A 320 7.56 -28.40 -10.01
N ASN A 321 8.49 -27.74 -10.70
CA ASN A 321 9.84 -27.50 -10.21
C ASN A 321 9.99 -26.05 -9.77
N ALA A 322 9.87 -25.81 -8.46
CA ALA A 322 10.08 -24.50 -7.85
C ALA A 322 11.56 -24.17 -7.59
N ALA A 323 12.50 -25.10 -7.79
CA ALA A 323 13.90 -24.87 -7.48
C ALA A 323 14.55 -23.90 -8.48
N ASP A 324 15.36 -22.95 -7.98
CA ASP A 324 16.16 -22.06 -8.81
C ASP A 324 17.31 -21.41 -7.99
N LYS A 325 17.95 -20.40 -8.57
CA LYS A 325 18.93 -19.54 -7.92
C LYS A 325 18.63 -18.07 -8.17
N MET A 326 18.80 -17.26 -7.14
CA MET A 326 18.80 -15.80 -7.27
C MET A 326 19.98 -15.35 -8.15
N VAL A 327 19.89 -14.15 -8.74
CA VAL A 327 20.98 -13.54 -9.52
C VAL A 327 22.28 -13.38 -8.72
N THR A 328 22.16 -13.27 -7.40
CA THR A 328 23.27 -13.17 -6.43
C THR A 328 23.86 -14.54 -6.05
N GLY A 329 23.29 -15.65 -6.52
CA GLY A 329 23.85 -17.00 -6.41
C GLY A 329 23.21 -17.92 -5.36
N GLN A 330 22.40 -17.39 -4.45
CA GLN A 330 21.69 -18.20 -3.45
C GLN A 330 20.71 -19.15 -4.16
N LYS A 331 20.76 -20.42 -3.77
CA LYS A 331 19.91 -21.48 -4.32
C LYS A 331 18.74 -21.74 -3.39
N PHE A 332 17.61 -22.12 -3.96
CA PHE A 332 16.44 -22.60 -3.23
C PHE A 332 15.78 -23.73 -4.00
N THR A 333 15.05 -24.57 -3.27
CA THR A 333 14.29 -25.72 -3.78
C THR A 333 12.79 -25.52 -3.62
N THR A 334 12.37 -24.64 -2.72
CA THR A 334 10.97 -24.34 -2.43
C THR A 334 10.71 -22.84 -2.41
N GLY A 335 9.44 -22.46 -2.57
CA GLY A 335 9.00 -21.08 -2.36
C GLY A 335 9.26 -20.55 -0.95
N GLN A 336 9.31 -21.42 0.05
CA GLN A 336 9.64 -21.04 1.42
C GLN A 336 11.10 -20.62 1.54
N GLU A 337 12.03 -21.42 1.01
CA GLU A 337 13.45 -21.07 0.96
C GLU A 337 13.70 -19.79 0.14
N MET A 338 13.00 -19.61 -0.98
CA MET A 338 13.05 -18.38 -1.78
C MET A 338 12.63 -17.14 -0.98
N ARG A 339 11.52 -17.24 -0.24
CA ARG A 339 11.04 -16.17 0.65
C ARG A 339 12.03 -15.90 1.78
N ASP A 340 12.63 -16.94 2.36
CA ASP A 340 13.62 -16.78 3.43
C ASP A 340 14.89 -16.08 2.91
N ILE A 341 15.31 -16.33 1.66
CA ILE A 341 16.35 -15.53 0.98
C ILE A 341 15.91 -14.06 0.86
N ILE A 342 14.67 -13.77 0.45
CA ILE A 342 14.16 -12.40 0.39
C ILE A 342 14.23 -11.70 1.76
N ILE A 343 13.79 -12.40 2.82
CA ILE A 343 13.75 -11.84 4.17
C ILE A 343 15.15 -11.57 4.71
N ASN A 344 16.09 -12.49 4.50
CA ASN A 344 17.41 -12.43 5.11
C ASN A 344 18.39 -11.60 4.28
N ASP A 345 18.44 -11.84 2.97
CA ASP A 345 19.49 -11.29 2.10
C ASP A 345 19.07 -10.00 1.41
N TYR A 346 17.76 -9.82 1.16
CA TYR A 346 17.18 -8.61 0.54
C TYR A 346 16.47 -7.70 1.55
N ARG A 347 16.79 -7.85 2.85
CA ARG A 347 16.20 -7.05 3.94
C ARG A 347 16.33 -5.54 3.70
N LYS A 348 17.48 -5.09 3.21
CA LYS A 348 17.76 -3.66 2.96
C LYS A 348 16.88 -3.11 1.84
N GLU A 349 16.71 -3.88 0.77
CA GLU A 349 15.82 -3.57 -0.35
C GLU A 349 14.37 -3.48 0.12
N PHE A 350 13.92 -4.45 0.92
CA PHE A 350 12.56 -4.43 1.49
C PHE A 350 12.33 -3.20 2.37
N HIS A 351 13.26 -2.91 3.28
CA HIS A 351 13.21 -1.73 4.13
C HIS A 351 13.19 -0.42 3.33
N ARG A 352 14.01 -0.33 2.28
CA ARG A 352 14.00 0.81 1.37
C ARG A 352 12.67 0.91 0.63
N ALA A 353 12.08 -0.20 0.20
CA ALA A 353 10.77 -0.22 -0.45
C ALA A 353 9.69 0.32 0.48
N VAL A 354 9.65 -0.13 1.74
CA VAL A 354 8.71 0.37 2.75
C VAL A 354 8.87 1.89 2.93
N ALA A 355 10.09 2.39 3.11
CA ALA A 355 10.35 3.82 3.24
C ALA A 355 9.88 4.62 2.01
N VAL A 356 10.21 4.16 0.80
CA VAL A 356 9.84 4.83 -0.45
C VAL A 356 8.32 4.87 -0.62
N LYS A 357 7.66 3.71 -0.53
CA LYS A 357 6.21 3.60 -0.77
C LYS A 357 5.42 4.38 0.27
N MET A 358 5.81 4.27 1.54
CA MET A 358 5.13 4.95 2.64
C MET A 358 5.37 6.47 2.60
N LEU A 359 6.58 6.93 2.26
CA LEU A 359 6.86 8.36 2.07
C LEU A 359 6.11 8.92 0.86
N THR A 360 6.05 8.19 -0.26
CA THR A 360 5.24 8.58 -1.43
C THR A 360 3.78 8.77 -1.06
N TYR A 361 3.21 7.83 -0.30
CA TYR A 361 1.83 7.94 0.18
C TYR A 361 1.65 9.12 1.15
N ALA A 362 2.54 9.27 2.14
CA ALA A 362 2.49 10.35 3.13
C ALA A 362 2.56 11.75 2.49
N MET A 363 3.36 11.88 1.42
CA MET A 363 3.57 13.15 0.71
C MET A 363 2.57 13.39 -0.44
N GLY A 364 1.87 12.36 -0.90
CA GLY A 364 0.99 12.45 -2.08
C GLY A 364 1.73 12.74 -3.39
N ARG A 365 3.03 12.44 -3.46
CA ARG A 365 3.88 12.60 -4.66
C ARG A 365 4.96 11.53 -4.73
N GLY A 366 5.50 11.29 -5.93
CA GLY A 366 6.68 10.44 -6.11
C GLY A 366 7.88 10.97 -5.32
N VAL A 367 8.74 10.05 -4.87
CA VAL A 367 10.05 10.41 -4.31
C VAL A 367 11.00 10.83 -5.43
N GLU A 368 11.84 11.81 -5.14
CA GLU A 368 12.80 12.36 -6.09
C GLU A 368 14.24 12.12 -5.62
N TYR A 369 15.23 12.41 -6.47
CA TYR A 369 16.65 12.19 -6.14
C TYR A 369 17.07 12.85 -4.81
N TYR A 370 16.49 14.01 -4.49
CA TYR A 370 16.78 14.80 -3.29
C TYR A 370 16.07 14.28 -2.02
N ASP A 371 15.18 13.29 -2.14
CA ASP A 371 14.55 12.64 -0.99
C ASP A 371 15.39 11.45 -0.47
N ARG A 372 16.45 11.06 -1.20
CA ARG A 372 17.34 9.95 -0.83
C ARG A 372 17.90 10.07 0.59
N PRO A 373 18.43 11.23 1.06
CA PRO A 373 18.90 11.34 2.44
C PRO A 373 17.79 11.12 3.48
N ALA A 374 16.56 11.52 3.17
CA ALA A 374 15.42 11.30 4.06
C ALA A 374 15.04 9.81 4.11
N ILE A 375 15.02 9.13 2.96
CA ILE A 375 14.77 7.68 2.87
C ILE A 375 15.81 6.90 3.68
N ASP A 376 17.09 7.22 3.50
CA ASP A 376 18.18 6.55 4.20
C ASP A 376 18.07 6.79 5.73
N GLY A 377 17.70 8.01 6.14
CA GLY A 377 17.42 8.36 7.53
C GLY A 377 16.22 7.64 8.12
N ILE A 378 15.13 7.46 7.35
CA ILE A 378 13.93 6.71 7.75
C ILE A 378 14.29 5.25 8.02
N VAL A 379 14.97 4.60 7.07
CA VAL A 379 15.40 3.20 7.22
C VAL A 379 16.28 3.04 8.45
N MET A 380 17.30 3.89 8.62
CA MET A 380 18.20 3.83 9.76
C MET A 380 17.46 3.98 11.10
N LYS A 381 16.53 4.94 11.22
CA LYS A 381 15.74 5.14 12.44
C LYS A 381 14.84 3.95 12.73
N ALA A 382 14.15 3.42 11.71
CA ALA A 382 13.28 2.26 11.88
C ALA A 382 14.08 1.01 12.26
N GLU A 383 15.24 0.78 11.66
CA GLU A 383 16.10 -0.36 11.98
C GLU A 383 16.67 -0.33 13.40
N ARG A 384 16.99 0.86 13.93
CA ARG A 384 17.40 1.03 15.34
C ARG A 384 16.28 0.67 16.34
N ALA A 385 15.04 0.64 15.88
CA ALA A 385 13.87 0.23 16.64
C ALA A 385 13.35 -1.13 16.15
N ASP A 386 14.25 -2.05 15.76
CA ASP A 386 13.95 -3.41 15.31
C ASP A 386 12.97 -3.52 14.12
N GLY A 387 12.83 -2.46 13.33
CA GLY A 387 11.90 -2.38 12.21
C GLY A 387 10.43 -2.34 12.62
N ARG A 388 10.12 -2.01 13.89
CA ARG A 388 8.76 -1.89 14.43
C ARG A 388 7.92 -0.90 13.63
N PHE A 389 6.67 -1.24 13.34
CA PHE A 389 5.81 -0.45 12.45
C PHE A 389 5.74 1.04 12.84
N ILE A 390 5.56 1.34 14.14
CA ILE A 390 5.45 2.73 14.63
C ILE A 390 6.71 3.55 14.33
N ALA A 391 7.89 2.92 14.29
CA ALA A 391 9.14 3.61 14.04
C ALA A 391 9.23 4.12 12.60
N TRP A 392 8.63 3.41 11.64
CA TRP A 392 8.52 3.87 10.25
C TRP A 392 7.66 5.12 10.14
N ILE A 393 6.49 5.09 10.77
CA ILE A 393 5.55 6.22 10.80
C ILE A 393 6.20 7.44 11.45
N THR A 394 6.81 7.27 12.62
CA THR A 394 7.50 8.36 13.33
C THR A 394 8.65 8.92 12.51
N ALA A 395 9.49 8.05 11.93
CA ALA A 395 10.63 8.52 11.14
C ALA A 395 10.21 9.28 9.87
N ILE A 396 9.08 8.90 9.24
CA ILE A 396 8.49 9.65 8.13
C ILE A 396 7.97 11.00 8.61
N ALA A 397 7.20 11.03 9.70
CA ALA A 397 6.62 12.26 10.23
C ALA A 397 7.69 13.28 10.64
N GLU A 398 8.86 12.82 11.10
CA GLU A 398 10.01 13.66 11.43
C GLU A 398 10.89 14.03 10.23
N SER A 399 10.68 13.40 9.08
CA SER A 399 11.56 13.56 7.92
C SER A 399 11.46 14.96 7.32
N VAL A 400 12.54 15.44 6.72
CA VAL A 400 12.59 16.75 6.06
C VAL A 400 11.47 16.93 5.03
N PRO A 401 11.17 15.96 4.14
CA PRO A 401 10.04 16.09 3.21
C PRO A 401 8.70 16.31 3.91
N PHE A 402 8.48 15.67 5.07
CA PHE A 402 7.21 15.74 5.81
C PHE A 402 7.10 16.98 6.72
N GLN A 403 8.21 17.53 7.19
CA GLN A 403 8.23 18.73 8.03
C GLN A 403 8.36 20.04 7.24
N TYR A 404 8.88 19.98 6.02
CA TYR A 404 9.19 21.16 5.21
C TYR A 404 8.49 21.09 3.85
N ARG A 405 8.28 22.24 3.23
CA ARG A 405 7.84 22.38 1.84
C ARG A 405 8.96 22.97 0.98
N ARG A 406 8.92 22.68 -0.31
CA ARG A 406 9.76 23.39 -1.30
C ARG A 406 9.02 24.63 -1.79
N ARG A 407 9.75 25.69 -2.07
CA ARG A 407 9.22 26.85 -2.79
C ARG A 407 8.92 26.52 -4.24
#